data_AF-A0A9E2QAE9-F1
#
_entry.id   AF-A0A9E2QAE9-F1
#
_cell.length_a   1.000
_cell.length_b   1.000
_cell.length_c   1.000
_cell.angle_alpha   90.00
_cell.angle_beta   90.00
_cell.angle_gamma   90.00
#
_symmetry.space_group_name_H-M   'P 1'
#
loop_
_entity.id
_entity.type
_entity.pdbx_description
1 polymer ?
#
loop_
_entity_poly.entity_id
_entity_poly.type
_entity_poly.pdbx_seq_one_letter_code
_entity_poly.pdbx_strand_id
1 'polypeptide(L)'
;MDDDMRAILEGMSTSQAGHLPVVAAFLRRIGLAGAVNAAVPSEMAVDIGTFVSLMVLDTLSGRSPLYHLEKFASSVDTGLLLGKEVSDSAFNDTTVGRALDAIFDAGTEKVFSQVALRAASAFPLWTLTPHTCTSTPPR
;
A
#
# COMPACT_ATOMS: atom_id res chain seq x y z
N MET A 1 -13.91 1.35 37.72
CA MET A 1 -14.64 0.74 36.60
C MET A 1 -15.12 1.79 35.60
N ASP A 2 -15.63 2.95 36.04
CA ASP A 2 -16.01 4.03 35.11
C ASP A 2 -14.82 4.84 34.54
N ASP A 3 -13.75 5.03 35.31
CA ASP A 3 -12.56 5.80 34.88
C ASP A 3 -11.74 5.07 33.79
N ASP A 4 -11.59 3.75 33.92
CA ASP A 4 -10.92 2.93 32.90
C ASP A 4 -11.69 2.91 31.57
N MET A 5 -13.03 2.86 31.64
CA MET A 5 -13.88 2.93 30.44
C MET A 5 -13.77 4.30 29.75
N ARG A 6 -13.64 5.37 30.53
CA ARG A 6 -13.45 6.74 30.02
C ARG A 6 -12.08 6.92 29.35
N ALA A 7 -11.02 6.36 29.93
CA ALA A 7 -9.68 6.37 29.36
C ALA A 7 -9.60 5.58 28.04
N ILE A 8 -10.31 4.44 27.94
CA ILE A 8 -10.41 3.69 26.68
C ILE A 8 -11.11 4.53 25.61
N LEU A 9 -12.21 5.20 25.96
CA LEU A 9 -12.97 6.03 25.02
C LEU A 9 -12.21 7.30 24.58
N GLU A 10 -11.39 7.89 25.45
CA GLU A 10 -10.54 9.05 25.10
C GLU A 10 -9.38 8.69 24.15
N GLY A 11 -8.92 7.43 24.15
CA GLY A 11 -7.92 6.93 23.21
C GLY A 11 -8.48 6.48 21.86
N MET A 12 -9.80 6.41 21.71
CA MET A 12 -10.46 5.94 20.49
C MET A 12 -10.61 7.08 19.48
N SER A 13 -9.82 7.03 18.40
CA SER A 13 -10.05 7.86 17.21
C SER A 13 -10.87 7.09 16.18
N THR A 14 -11.90 7.71 15.62
CA THR A 14 -12.73 7.11 14.56
C THR A 14 -12.34 7.68 13.21
N SER A 15 -11.85 6.84 12.29
CA SER A 15 -11.58 7.24 10.90
C SER A 15 -12.46 6.46 9.92
N GLN A 16 -13.04 7.15 8.94
CA GLN A 16 -13.81 6.56 7.85
C GLN A 16 -12.84 5.99 6.81
N ALA A 17 -12.54 4.70 6.91
CA ALA A 17 -11.54 4.06 6.06
C ALA A 17 -12.05 3.73 4.63
N GLY A 18 -13.36 3.80 4.37
CA GLY A 18 -13.93 3.58 3.03
C GLY A 18 -13.48 2.24 2.41
N HIS A 19 -12.99 2.28 1.16
CA HIS A 19 -12.43 1.13 0.43
C HIS A 19 -10.95 0.83 0.76
N LEU A 20 -10.26 1.67 1.52
CA LEU A 20 -8.82 1.54 1.78
C LEU A 20 -8.44 0.26 2.54
N PRO A 21 -9.20 -0.23 3.54
CA PRO A 21 -8.88 -1.51 4.20
C PRO A 21 -8.91 -2.69 3.25
N VAL A 22 -9.81 -2.66 2.25
CA VAL A 22 -9.88 -3.69 1.20
C VAL A 22 -8.60 -3.63 0.38
N VAL A 23 -8.22 -2.45 -0.11
CA VAL A 23 -6.96 -2.25 -0.84
C VAL A 23 -5.76 -2.71 -0.01
N ALA A 24 -5.68 -2.32 1.26
CA ALA A 24 -4.62 -2.74 2.16
C ALA A 24 -4.53 -4.28 2.29
N ALA A 25 -5.66 -4.98 2.33
CA ALA A 25 -5.69 -6.44 2.31
C ALA A 25 -5.13 -7.01 0.98
N PHE A 26 -5.43 -6.38 -0.17
CA PHE A 26 -4.81 -6.74 -1.45
C PHE A 26 -3.29 -6.54 -1.42
N LEU A 27 -2.80 -5.38 -0.94
CA LEU A 27 -1.36 -5.09 -0.86
C LEU A 27 -0.61 -6.11 0.02
N ARG A 28 -1.21 -6.48 1.16
CA ARG A 28 -0.70 -7.54 2.04
C ARG A 28 -0.69 -8.90 1.35
N ARG A 29 -1.76 -9.26 0.64
CA ARG A 29 -1.85 -10.53 -0.09
C ARG A 29 -0.83 -10.62 -1.23
N ILE A 30 -0.55 -9.53 -1.94
CA ILE A 30 0.53 -9.46 -2.95
C ILE A 30 1.92 -9.56 -2.29
N GLY A 31 2.01 -9.21 -1.00
CA GLY A 31 3.28 -9.07 -0.30
C GLY A 31 4.09 -7.88 -0.83
N LEU A 32 3.41 -6.79 -1.21
CA LEU A 32 4.00 -5.61 -1.85
C LEU A 32 5.17 -5.05 -1.04
N ALA A 33 4.94 -4.74 0.24
CA ALA A 33 5.96 -4.15 1.10
C ALA A 33 7.22 -5.02 1.18
N GLY A 34 7.05 -6.33 1.36
CA GLY A 34 8.17 -7.27 1.40
C GLY A 34 8.92 -7.39 0.08
N ALA A 35 8.21 -7.31 -1.05
CA ALA A 35 8.83 -7.32 -2.38
C ALA A 35 9.69 -6.08 -2.60
N VAL A 36 9.16 -4.91 -2.26
CA VAL A 36 9.87 -3.63 -2.39
C VAL A 36 11.07 -3.59 -1.45
N ASN A 37 10.93 -4.02 -0.19
CA ASN A 37 12.03 -4.05 0.77
C ASN A 37 13.18 -4.98 0.35
N ALA A 38 12.85 -6.09 -0.33
CA ALA A 38 13.86 -6.99 -0.88
C ALA A 38 14.55 -6.40 -2.12
N ALA A 39 13.85 -5.56 -2.90
CA ALA A 39 14.38 -4.93 -4.09
C ALA A 39 15.24 -3.70 -3.77
N VAL A 40 14.83 -2.92 -2.75
CA VAL A 40 15.41 -1.65 -2.36
C VAL A 40 15.81 -1.72 -0.88
N PRO A 41 17.00 -2.26 -0.57
CA PRO A 41 17.51 -2.20 0.79
C PRO A 41 17.77 -0.75 1.18
N SER A 42 17.25 -0.32 2.32
CA SER A 42 17.38 1.04 2.83
C SER A 42 17.60 1.04 4.33
N GLU A 43 18.45 1.95 4.81
CA GLU A 43 18.71 2.21 6.24
C GLU A 43 17.80 3.32 6.80
N MET A 44 16.74 3.68 6.08
CA MET A 44 15.75 4.66 6.55
C MET A 44 14.98 4.14 7.77
N ALA A 45 14.49 5.08 8.59
CA ALA A 45 13.66 4.77 9.76
C ALA A 45 12.35 4.04 9.40
N VAL A 46 11.80 4.30 8.21
CA VAL A 46 10.66 3.58 7.63
C VAL A 46 11.15 2.85 6.38
N ASP A 47 10.80 1.58 6.28
CA ASP A 47 11.15 0.78 5.11
C ASP A 47 10.39 1.25 3.85
N ILE A 48 11.06 1.11 2.71
CA ILE A 48 10.57 1.60 1.41
C ILE A 48 9.26 0.91 1.02
N GLY A 49 9.04 -0.33 1.41
CA GLY A 49 7.83 -1.09 1.14
C GLY A 49 6.60 -0.55 1.88
N THR A 50 6.78 -0.13 3.13
CA THR A 50 5.74 0.56 3.90
C THR A 50 5.41 1.91 3.25
N PHE A 51 6.45 2.63 2.84
CA PHE A 51 6.31 3.90 2.12
C PHE A 51 5.50 3.74 0.82
N VAL A 52 5.88 2.79 -0.04
CA VAL A 52 5.17 2.49 -1.29
C VAL A 52 3.73 2.03 -1.02
N SER A 53 3.49 1.26 0.04
CA SER A 53 2.13 0.82 0.39
C SER A 53 1.24 2.01 0.75
N LEU A 54 1.75 2.98 1.52
CA LEU A 54 1.01 4.20 1.84
C LEU A 54 0.76 5.05 0.59
N MET A 55 1.74 5.19 -0.30
CA MET A 55 1.56 5.92 -1.57
C MET A 55 0.47 5.30 -2.45
N VAL A 56 0.41 3.97 -2.54
CA VAL A 56 -0.63 3.28 -3.32
C VAL A 56 -2.01 3.53 -2.69
N LEU A 57 -2.11 3.49 -1.36
CA LEU A 57 -3.36 3.80 -0.65
C LEU A 57 -3.78 5.27 -0.86
N ASP A 58 -2.85 6.21 -0.79
CA ASP A 58 -3.12 7.63 -1.01
C ASP A 58 -3.59 7.90 -2.45
N THR A 59 -2.92 7.29 -3.44
CA THR A 59 -3.30 7.35 -4.85
C THR A 59 -4.72 6.83 -5.08
N LEU A 60 -5.05 5.68 -4.48
CA LEU A 60 -6.37 5.06 -4.61
C LEU A 60 -7.45 5.75 -3.76
N SER A 61 -7.06 6.64 -2.84
CA SER A 61 -7.99 7.51 -2.11
C SER A 61 -8.50 8.68 -2.95
N GLY A 62 -7.94 8.89 -4.16
CA GLY A 62 -8.30 9.99 -5.05
C GLY A 62 -7.52 11.29 -4.80
N ARG A 63 -6.44 11.23 -4.01
CA ARG A 63 -5.53 12.36 -3.75
C ARG A 63 -4.25 12.23 -4.59
N SER A 64 -3.54 13.35 -4.77
CA SER A 64 -2.23 13.36 -5.42
C SER A 64 -1.15 12.91 -4.42
N PRO A 65 -0.50 11.75 -4.63
CA PRO A 65 0.25 11.02 -3.59
C PRO A 65 1.54 11.67 -3.09
N LEU A 66 2.01 12.74 -3.74
CA LEU A 66 3.36 13.27 -3.52
C LEU A 66 3.43 14.53 -2.65
N TYR A 67 2.35 15.29 -2.52
CA TYR A 67 2.42 16.62 -1.89
C TYR A 67 1.95 16.66 -0.43
N HIS A 68 1.29 15.60 0.07
CA HIS A 68 0.65 15.59 1.39
C HIS A 68 0.62 14.19 2.03
N LEU A 69 1.66 13.38 1.83
CA LEU A 69 1.68 12.00 2.34
C LEU A 69 1.61 11.95 3.88
N GLU A 70 2.29 12.87 4.57
CA GLU A 70 2.19 13.07 6.02
C GLU A 70 0.74 13.39 6.45
N LYS A 71 0.06 14.29 5.75
CA LYS A 71 -1.35 14.63 6.02
C LYS A 71 -2.30 13.47 5.70
N PHE A 72 -1.96 12.62 4.73
CA PHE A 72 -2.71 11.41 4.47
C PHE A 72 -2.51 10.41 5.61
N ALA A 73 -1.26 10.18 6.03
CA ALA A 73 -0.91 9.31 7.16
C ALA A 73 -1.62 9.72 8.45
N SER A 74 -1.73 11.02 8.75
CA SER A 74 -2.47 11.51 9.93
C SER A 74 -3.99 11.39 9.81
N SER A 75 -4.52 11.26 8.59
CA SER A 75 -5.96 11.11 8.35
C SER A 75 -6.45 9.66 8.38
N VAL A 76 -5.53 8.69 8.36
CA VAL A 76 -5.84 7.25 8.32
C VAL A 76 -5.22 6.51 9.48
N ASP A 77 -5.82 5.37 9.84
CA ASP A 77 -5.21 4.45 10.79
C ASP A 77 -4.08 3.67 10.10
N THR A 78 -2.83 4.12 10.32
CA THR A 78 -1.64 3.48 9.75
C THR A 78 -1.45 2.06 10.29
N GLY A 79 -1.84 1.80 11.54
CA GLY A 79 -1.83 0.47 12.14
C GLY A 79 -2.72 -0.51 11.36
N LEU A 80 -3.95 -0.11 11.07
CA LEU A 80 -4.92 -0.91 10.32
C LEU A 80 -4.51 -1.12 8.85
N LEU A 81 -4.02 -0.07 8.20
CA LEU A 81 -3.74 -0.09 6.75
C LEU A 81 -2.37 -0.70 6.44
N LEU A 82 -1.33 -0.33 7.19
CA LEU A 82 0.05 -0.78 6.96
C LEU A 82 0.40 -2.03 7.79
N GLY A 83 -0.42 -2.38 8.79
CA GLY A 83 -0.17 -3.51 9.70
C GLY A 83 0.84 -3.18 10.81
N LYS A 84 1.22 -1.91 10.95
CA LYS A 84 2.09 -1.39 12.01
C LYS A 84 1.85 0.09 12.22
N GLU A 85 2.01 0.55 13.44
CA GLU A 85 1.94 1.97 13.76
C GLU A 85 3.20 2.67 13.26
N VAL A 86 3.00 3.69 12.43
CA VAL A 86 4.07 4.55 11.94
C VAL A 86 3.65 5.98 12.19
N SER A 87 4.56 6.77 12.78
CA SER A 87 4.37 8.20 12.97
C SER A 87 4.15 8.89 11.63
N ASP A 88 3.17 9.78 11.56
CA ASP A 88 2.89 10.61 10.39
C ASP A 88 4.11 11.45 9.97
N SER A 89 4.85 11.98 10.95
CA SER A 89 6.10 12.73 10.76
C SER A 89 7.20 11.96 10.01
N ALA A 90 7.10 10.63 9.95
CA ALA A 90 8.02 9.80 9.18
C ALA A 90 7.78 9.87 7.65
N PHE A 91 6.65 10.45 7.22
CA PHE A 91 6.28 10.64 5.82
C PHE A 91 6.45 12.08 5.33
N ASN A 92 7.36 12.84 5.95
CA ASN A 92 7.71 14.20 5.52
C ASN A 92 8.36 14.23 4.12
N ASP A 93 8.29 15.39 3.46
CA ASP A 93 8.78 15.59 2.08
C ASP A 93 10.24 15.19 1.86
N THR A 94 11.11 15.37 2.88
CA THR A 94 12.52 14.97 2.78
C THR A 94 12.66 13.45 2.74
N THR A 95 11.88 12.74 3.55
CA THR A 95 11.87 11.27 3.58
C THR A 95 11.24 10.72 2.31
N VAL A 96 10.19 11.38 1.80
CA VAL A 96 9.57 11.08 0.51
C VAL A 96 10.59 11.17 -0.63
N GLY A 97 11.33 12.28 -0.72
CA GLY A 97 12.36 12.45 -1.74
C GLY A 97 13.42 11.36 -1.69
N ARG A 98 13.98 11.09 -0.49
CA ARG A 98 14.99 10.05 -0.30
C ARG A 98 14.47 8.64 -0.64
N ALA A 99 13.21 8.35 -0.35
CA ALA A 99 12.59 7.07 -0.70
C ALA A 99 12.49 6.90 -2.22
N LEU A 100 12.09 7.95 -2.93
CA LEU A 100 12.00 7.94 -4.39
C LEU A 100 13.39 7.82 -5.04
N ASP A 101 14.39 8.53 -4.52
CA ASP A 101 15.78 8.41 -4.96
C ASP A 101 16.30 6.98 -4.78
N ALA A 102 16.05 6.36 -3.62
CA ALA A 102 16.45 4.97 -3.36
C ALA A 102 15.76 3.97 -4.32
N ILE A 103 14.48 4.17 -4.63
CA ILE A 103 13.75 3.35 -5.60
C ILE A 103 14.34 3.54 -7.01
N PHE A 104 14.70 4.77 -7.38
CA PHE A 104 15.32 5.08 -8.66
C PHE A 104 16.69 4.42 -8.80
N ASP A 105 17.55 4.55 -7.79
CA ASP A 105 18.90 3.97 -7.76
C ASP A 105 18.88 2.43 -7.80
N ALA A 106 17.88 1.81 -7.18
CA ALA A 106 17.69 0.36 -7.20
C ALA A 106 17.17 -0.18 -8.55
N GLY A 107 16.71 0.70 -9.44
CA GLY A 107 16.15 0.35 -10.75
C GLY A 107 14.66 0.07 -10.70
N THR A 108 13.87 1.06 -11.09
CA THR A 108 12.40 1.04 -11.09
C THR A 108 11.81 -0.15 -11.86
N GLU A 109 12.40 -0.53 -12.99
CA GLU A 109 11.93 -1.68 -13.79
C GLU A 109 12.03 -3.01 -13.05
N LYS A 110 13.09 -3.18 -12.25
CA LYS A 110 13.31 -4.39 -11.46
C LYS A 110 12.29 -4.49 -10.34
N VAL A 111 12.06 -3.37 -9.63
CA VAL A 111 11.04 -3.26 -8.57
C VAL A 111 9.66 -3.58 -9.16
N PHE A 112 9.31 -2.94 -10.28
CA PHE A 112 8.04 -3.17 -10.98
C PHE A 112 7.85 -4.62 -11.38
N SER A 113 8.85 -5.23 -12.03
CA SER A 113 8.78 -6.62 -12.50
C SER A 113 8.59 -7.61 -11.36
N GLN A 114 9.29 -7.43 -10.23
CA GLN A 114 9.14 -8.28 -9.05
C GLN A 114 7.75 -8.17 -8.42
N VAL A 115 7.23 -6.95 -8.30
CA VAL A 115 5.88 -6.71 -7.79
C VAL A 115 4.82 -7.30 -8.72
N ALA A 116 4.95 -7.07 -10.03
CA ALA A 116 4.02 -7.60 -11.03
C ALA A 116 3.98 -9.13 -11.03
N LEU A 117 5.14 -9.79 -10.98
CA LEU A 117 5.22 -11.25 -10.90
C LEU A 117 4.55 -11.80 -9.63
N ARG A 118 4.77 -11.14 -8.49
CA ARG A 118 4.13 -11.53 -7.23
C ARG A 118 2.62 -11.31 -7.26
N ALA A 119 2.17 -10.19 -7.82
CA ALA A 119 0.74 -9.90 -7.97
C ALA A 119 0.06 -10.97 -8.84
N ALA A 120 0.65 -11.31 -9.99
CA ALA A 120 0.16 -12.37 -10.88
C ALA A 120 0.14 -13.75 -10.20
N SER A 121 1.11 -14.03 -9.33
CA SER A 121 1.16 -15.29 -8.58
C SER A 121 0.14 -15.32 -7.42
N ALA A 122 -0.11 -14.19 -6.76
CA ALA A 122 -1.02 -14.06 -5.62
C ALA A 122 -2.50 -14.05 -6.04
N PHE A 123 -2.76 -13.58 -7.25
CA PHE A 123 -4.06 -13.61 -7.92
C PHE A 123 -3.90 -14.37 -9.22
N PRO A 124 -3.85 -15.71 -9.17
CA PRO A 124 -3.94 -16.50 -10.39
C PRO A 124 -5.23 -16.08 -11.06
N LEU A 125 -5.10 -15.32 -12.15
CA LEU A 125 -6.21 -15.03 -13.02
C LEU A 125 -6.71 -16.40 -13.42
N TRP A 126 -7.95 -16.73 -13.05
CA TRP A 126 -8.63 -17.87 -13.63
C TRP A 126 -8.47 -17.66 -15.12
N THR A 127 -7.56 -18.42 -15.74
CA THR A 127 -7.46 -18.47 -17.18
C THR A 127 -8.88 -18.77 -17.59
N LEU A 128 -9.53 -17.80 -18.25
CA LEU A 128 -10.69 -18.12 -19.05
C LEU A 128 -10.26 -19.37 -19.80
N THR A 129 -10.92 -20.48 -19.48
CA THR A 129 -11.03 -21.59 -20.40
C THR A 129 -11.14 -20.97 -21.78
N PRO A 130 -10.31 -21.36 -22.76
CA PRO A 130 -10.44 -20.86 -24.11
C PRO A 130 -11.71 -21.45 -24.70
N HIS A 131 -12.87 -21.02 -24.21
CA HIS A 131 -14.13 -21.13 -24.90
C HIS A 131 -14.00 -20.15 -26.04
N THR A 132 -13.44 -20.67 -27.14
CA THR A 132 -13.56 -20.15 -28.49
C THR A 132 -15.00 -19.69 -28.71
N CYS A 133 -15.24 -18.40 -28.52
CA CYS A 133 -16.49 -17.78 -28.93
C CYS A 133 -16.38 -17.51 -30.43
N THR A 134 -16.62 -18.54 -31.24
CA THR A 134 -16.86 -18.38 -32.67
C THR A 134 -18.36 -18.19 -32.86
N SER A 135 -18.83 -16.95 -32.89
CA SER A 135 -20.15 -16.65 -33.44
C SER A 135 -20.06 -16.70 -34.97
N THR A 136 -20.10 -17.91 -35.54
CA THR A 136 -20.33 -18.12 -36.97
C THR A 136 -21.74 -18.69 -37.10
N PRO A 137 -22.70 -17.97 -37.72
CA PRO A 137 -24.05 -18.51 -37.88
C PRO A 137 -24.05 -19.61 -38.95
N PRO A 138 -24.86 -20.67 -38.80
CA PRO A 138 -24.92 -21.76 -39.76
C PRO A 138 -25.56 -21.31 -41.07
N ARG A 139 -24.96 -21.70 -42.20
CA ARG A 139 -25.57 -21.68 -43.53
C ARG A 139 -25.33 -23.00 -44.22
#